data_AF-X6CMT6-F1
#
_entry.id   AF-X6CMT6-F1
#
_cell.length_a   1.000
_cell.length_b   1.000
_cell.length_c   1.000
_cell.angle_alpha   90.00
_cell.angle_beta   90.00
_cell.angle_gamma   90.00
#
_symmetry.space_group_name_H-M   'P 1'
#
loop_
_entity.id
_entity.type
_entity.pdbx_description
1 polymer ?
#
loop_
_entity_poly.entity_id
_entity_poly.type
_entity_poly.pdbx_seq_one_letter_code
_entity_poly.pdbx_strand_id
1 'polypeptide(L)'
;MIVRAVYESVAKFLKFDGDLEKLTSEINTDEALIRVDDFVNGHTFATKLKPLIEKAAGHPEVEAENILKAVDFVAKKLKTFREDYDRLSEFTHPNSFGTFHWFAELSADGKLVKFANVDPEPNETLRYVVSGAMLLALVLRALDEIEAMLPKLSAAGAKFSPAKK
;
A
#
# COMPACT_ATOMS: atom_id res chain seq x y z
N MET A 1 -4.36 -13.13 7.82
CA MET A 1 -5.59 -12.35 8.07
C MET A 1 -5.90 -11.47 6.86
N ILE A 2 -7.10 -11.53 6.29
CA ILE A 2 -7.46 -10.82 5.04
C ILE A 2 -7.42 -9.30 5.20
N VAL A 3 -7.80 -8.77 6.37
CA VAL A 3 -7.88 -7.33 6.62
C VAL A 3 -6.52 -6.63 6.49
N ARG A 4 -5.42 -7.26 6.95
CA ARG A 4 -4.08 -6.70 6.74
C ARG A 4 -3.77 -6.52 5.25
N ALA A 5 -4.09 -7.51 4.43
CA ALA A 5 -3.85 -7.42 2.98
C ALA A 5 -4.67 -6.29 2.34
N VAL A 6 -5.87 -5.98 2.88
CA VAL A 6 -6.65 -4.81 2.49
C VAL A 6 -5.90 -3.51 2.80
N TYR A 7 -5.38 -3.35 4.03
CA TYR A 7 -4.57 -2.18 4.38
C TYR A 7 -3.36 -2.04 3.46
N GLU A 8 -2.64 -3.13 3.19
CA GLU A 8 -1.47 -3.09 2.30
C GLU A 8 -1.83 -2.70 0.87
N SER A 9 -2.93 -3.25 0.35
CA SER A 9 -3.40 -2.97 -1.01
C SER A 9 -3.88 -1.54 -1.15
N VAL A 10 -4.67 -1.05 -0.18
CA VAL A 10 -5.13 0.34 -0.15
C VAL A 10 -3.94 1.29 -0.02
N ALA A 11 -2.98 1.00 0.85
CA ALA A 11 -1.80 1.83 1.03
C ALA A 11 -0.99 1.98 -0.27
N LYS A 12 -0.72 0.85 -0.94
CA LYS A 12 -0.03 0.85 -2.23
C LYS A 12 -0.82 1.60 -3.29
N PHE A 13 -2.12 1.36 -3.37
CA PHE A 13 -2.97 1.98 -4.38
C PHE A 13 -3.06 3.51 -4.21
N LEU A 14 -3.37 3.98 -2.99
CA LEU A 14 -3.48 5.41 -2.71
C LEU A 14 -2.14 6.14 -2.87
N LYS A 15 -1.03 5.45 -2.61
CA LYS A 15 0.30 6.01 -2.86
C LYS A 15 0.61 6.09 -4.35
N PHE A 16 0.33 5.02 -5.10
CA PHE A 16 0.46 5.00 -6.55
C PHE A 16 -0.35 6.13 -7.19
N ASP A 17 -1.62 6.25 -6.80
CA ASP A 17 -2.52 7.32 -7.24
C ASP A 17 -1.94 8.72 -6.93
N GLY A 18 -1.54 8.97 -5.68
CA GLY A 18 -0.96 10.26 -5.30
C GLY A 18 0.39 10.58 -5.94
N ASP A 19 1.14 9.59 -6.42
CA ASP A 19 2.37 9.82 -7.19
C ASP A 19 2.06 10.00 -8.68
N LEU A 20 1.06 9.29 -9.22
CA LEU A 20 0.56 9.47 -10.57
C LEU A 20 -0.07 10.87 -10.76
N GLU A 21 -0.85 11.36 -9.79
CA GLU A 21 -1.42 12.71 -9.81
C GLU A 21 -0.33 13.78 -9.97
N LYS A 22 0.78 13.65 -9.23
CA LYS A 22 1.92 14.59 -9.33
C LYS A 22 2.61 14.54 -10.69
N LEU A 23 2.68 13.37 -11.32
CA LEU A 23 3.27 13.22 -12.65
C LEU A 23 2.36 13.79 -13.74
N THR A 24 1.04 13.75 -13.53
CA THR A 24 0.04 14.11 -14.55
C THR A 24 -0.50 15.53 -14.42
N SER A 25 -0.22 16.22 -13.30
CA SER A 25 -0.68 17.60 -13.05
C SER A 25 -0.25 18.58 -14.15
N GLU A 26 0.92 18.37 -14.76
CA GLU A 26 1.49 19.23 -15.82
C GLU A 26 1.83 18.47 -17.11
N ILE A 27 0.99 17.52 -17.52
CA ILE A 27 1.23 16.69 -18.70
C ILE A 27 1.07 17.46 -20.03
N ASN A 28 2.07 18.28 -20.34
CA ASN A 28 2.12 19.11 -21.55
C ASN A 28 3.41 18.89 -22.36
N THR A 29 4.30 18.02 -21.91
CA THR A 29 5.59 17.74 -22.55
C THR A 29 5.79 16.25 -22.79
N ASP A 30 6.57 15.92 -23.82
CA ASP A 30 6.96 14.56 -24.22
C ASP A 30 7.66 13.85 -23.06
N GLU A 31 8.54 14.58 -22.36
CA GLU A 31 9.24 14.07 -21.18
C GLU A 31 8.29 13.68 -20.05
N ALA A 32 7.18 14.41 -19.86
CA ALA A 32 6.20 14.06 -18.83
C ALA A 32 5.48 12.75 -19.17
N LEU A 33 5.19 12.49 -20.45
CA LEU A 33 4.56 11.25 -20.88
C LEU A 33 5.51 10.05 -20.78
N ILE A 34 6.78 10.23 -21.13
CA ILE A 34 7.81 9.19 -20.92
C ILE A 34 7.89 8.84 -19.43
N ARG A 35 7.93 9.84 -18.54
CA ARG A 35 7.95 9.59 -17.09
C ARG A 35 6.71 8.87 -16.58
N VAL A 36 5.53 9.15 -17.14
CA VAL A 36 4.29 8.43 -16.79
C VAL A 36 4.35 6.98 -17.28
N ASP A 37 4.83 6.74 -18.51
CA ASP A 37 5.02 5.38 -19.05
C ASP A 37 6.03 4.58 -18.22
N ASP A 38 7.20 5.16 -17.94
CA ASP A 38 8.22 4.58 -17.07
C ASP A 38 7.63 4.25 -15.70
N PHE A 39 6.93 5.20 -15.07
CA PHE A 39 6.30 5.01 -13.76
C PHE A 39 5.30 3.84 -13.76
N VAL A 40 4.40 3.78 -14.74
CA VAL A 40 3.38 2.72 -14.83
C VAL A 40 4.03 1.37 -15.12
N ASN A 41 4.98 1.30 -16.05
CA ASN A 41 5.71 0.08 -16.38
C ASN A 41 6.53 -0.42 -15.18
N GLY A 42 7.25 0.47 -14.52
CA GLY A 42 8.03 0.17 -13.33
C GLY A 42 7.19 -0.43 -12.22
N HIS A 43 6.05 0.18 -11.89
CA HIS A 43 5.14 -0.33 -10.86
C HIS A 43 4.44 -1.63 -11.26
N THR A 44 4.20 -1.86 -12.55
CA THR A 44 3.61 -3.11 -13.06
C THR A 44 4.57 -4.29 -12.92
N PHE A 45 5.87 -4.06 -13.13
CA PHE A 45 6.91 -5.10 -13.12
C PHE A 45 7.87 -4.99 -11.93
N ALA A 46 7.46 -4.30 -10.86
CA ALA A 46 8.32 -4.03 -9.72
C ALA A 46 8.78 -5.32 -9.01
N THR A 47 10.04 -5.37 -8.60
CA THR A 47 10.68 -6.56 -8.00
C THR A 47 11.62 -6.21 -6.86
N LYS A 48 11.85 -7.18 -5.96
CA LYS A 48 12.90 -7.10 -4.92
C LYS A 48 14.17 -7.87 -5.29
N LEU A 49 14.20 -8.51 -6.45
CA LEU A 49 15.32 -9.34 -6.88
C LEU A 49 16.47 -8.45 -7.35
N LYS A 50 17.53 -8.34 -6.53
CA LYS A 50 18.72 -7.52 -6.82
C LYS A 50 19.28 -7.70 -8.24
N PRO A 51 19.42 -8.93 -8.79
CA PRO A 51 19.94 -9.09 -10.14
C PRO A 51 19.04 -8.49 -11.24
N LEU A 52 17.72 -8.41 -11.00
CA LEU A 52 16.80 -7.77 -11.95
C LEU A 52 16.83 -6.24 -11.81
N ILE A 53 16.93 -5.74 -10.58
CA ILE A 53 17.08 -4.30 -10.29
C ILE A 53 18.39 -3.78 -10.90
N GLU A 54 19.50 -4.50 -10.72
CA GLU A 54 20.81 -4.16 -11.28
C GLU A 54 20.78 -4.18 -12.81
N LYS A 55 20.04 -5.12 -13.44
CA LYS A 55 19.86 -5.16 -14.90
C LYS A 55 19.03 -4.00 -15.43
N ALA A 56 18.10 -3.47 -14.63
CA ALA A 56 17.29 -2.31 -14.98
C ALA A 56 18.06 -0.98 -14.86
N ALA A 57 19.35 -1.01 -14.51
CA ALA A 57 20.30 0.11 -14.39
C ALA A 57 19.84 1.45 -14.98
N GLY A 58 19.13 2.26 -14.18
CA GLY A 58 18.57 3.55 -14.59
C GLY A 58 17.08 3.73 -14.29
N HIS A 59 16.36 2.65 -14.01
CA HIS A 59 14.91 2.63 -13.75
C HIS A 59 14.59 2.32 -12.27
N PRO A 60 14.70 3.30 -11.34
CA PRO A 60 14.44 3.09 -9.91
C PRO A 60 13.02 2.59 -9.61
N GLU A 61 12.05 2.90 -10.46
CA GLU A 61 10.66 2.45 -10.39
C GLU A 61 10.48 0.92 -10.49
N VAL A 62 11.49 0.18 -10.94
CA VAL A 62 11.50 -1.30 -10.97
C VAL A 62 11.74 -1.89 -9.59
N GLU A 63 12.27 -1.13 -8.62
CA GLU A 63 12.41 -1.62 -7.26
C GLU A 63 11.05 -1.62 -6.54
N ALA A 64 10.62 -2.80 -6.11
CA ALA A 64 9.36 -2.94 -5.38
C ALA A 64 9.41 -2.19 -4.05
N GLU A 65 8.46 -1.26 -3.91
CA GLU A 65 8.36 -0.41 -2.75
C GLU A 65 8.25 -1.18 -1.43
N ASN A 66 8.89 -0.63 -0.39
CA ASN A 66 8.67 -1.04 0.99
C ASN A 66 7.26 -0.64 1.46
N ILE A 67 6.46 -1.64 1.83
CA ILE A 67 5.08 -1.47 2.30
C ILE A 67 4.95 -0.45 3.44
N LEU A 68 5.92 -0.35 4.35
CA LEU A 68 5.86 0.62 5.44
C LEU A 68 5.88 2.06 4.94
N LYS A 69 6.56 2.35 3.83
CA LYS A 69 6.54 3.69 3.22
C LYS A 69 5.14 4.04 2.69
N ALA A 70 4.45 3.07 2.10
CA ALA A 70 3.07 3.25 1.64
C ALA A 70 2.09 3.41 2.81
N VAL A 71 2.26 2.61 3.87
CA VAL A 71 1.47 2.74 5.11
C VAL A 71 1.67 4.14 5.72
N ASP A 72 2.92 4.61 5.81
CA ASP A 72 3.25 5.93 6.34
C ASP A 72 2.70 7.08 5.47
N PHE A 73 2.64 6.87 4.16
CA PHE A 73 2.00 7.83 3.25
C PHE A 73 0.51 8.01 3.59
N VAL A 74 -0.23 6.93 3.78
CA VAL A 74 -1.65 7.00 4.16
C VAL A 74 -1.83 7.49 5.59
N ALA A 75 -0.93 7.10 6.52
CA ALA A 75 -0.99 7.50 7.92
C ALA A 75 -0.89 9.03 8.13
N LYS A 76 -0.27 9.76 7.20
CA LYS A 76 -0.26 11.23 7.19
C LYS A 76 -1.68 11.82 7.04
N LYS A 77 -2.57 11.12 6.33
CA LYS A 77 -3.96 11.54 6.10
C LYS A 77 -4.93 10.89 7.09
N LEU A 78 -4.67 9.63 7.46
CA LEU A 78 -5.50 8.82 8.36
C LEU A 78 -4.67 8.36 9.56
N LYS A 79 -4.74 9.12 10.67
CA LYS A 79 -3.86 8.92 11.83
C LYS A 79 -3.89 7.49 12.41
N THR A 80 -5.04 6.82 12.39
CA THR A 80 -5.20 5.46 12.94
C THR A 80 -4.65 4.37 12.01
N PHE A 81 -4.35 4.69 10.74
CA PHE A 81 -4.00 3.69 9.74
C PHE A 81 -2.74 2.89 10.10
N ARG A 82 -1.71 3.59 10.61
CA ARG A 82 -0.46 2.95 11.02
C ARG A 82 -0.65 2.04 12.23
N GLU A 83 -1.35 2.54 13.24
CA GLU A 83 -1.64 1.79 14.47
C GLU A 83 -2.45 0.51 14.19
N ASP A 84 -3.52 0.65 13.40
CA ASP A 84 -4.35 -0.51 13.01
C ASP A 84 -3.53 -1.51 12.18
N TYR A 85 -2.70 -1.05 11.24
CA TYR A 85 -1.83 -1.92 10.44
C TYR A 85 -0.80 -2.67 11.30
N ASP A 86 -0.12 -1.99 12.23
CA ASP A 86 0.87 -2.61 13.10
C ASP A 86 0.20 -3.67 13.98
N ARG A 87 -0.97 -3.36 14.54
CA ARG A 87 -1.75 -4.32 15.34
C ARG A 87 -2.21 -5.54 14.53
N LEU A 88 -2.70 -5.34 13.31
CA LEU A 88 -3.05 -6.43 12.39
C LEU A 88 -1.85 -7.29 11.96
N SER A 89 -0.66 -6.68 11.91
CA SER A 89 0.59 -7.35 11.59
C SER A 89 1.06 -8.26 12.71
N GLU A 90 0.93 -7.85 13.96
CA GLU A 90 1.23 -8.67 15.14
C GLU A 90 0.41 -9.97 15.17
N PHE A 91 -0.85 -9.93 14.75
CA PHE A 91 -1.68 -11.13 14.64
C PHE A 91 -1.30 -12.06 13.48
N THR A 92 -0.83 -11.50 12.35
CA THR A 92 -0.59 -12.27 11.11
C THR A 92 0.85 -12.81 11.04
N HIS A 93 1.79 -12.08 11.64
CA HIS A 93 3.19 -12.45 11.78
C HIS A 93 3.59 -12.21 13.23
N PRO A 94 3.11 -13.05 14.18
CA PRO A 94 3.54 -12.92 15.55
C PRO A 94 5.05 -13.08 15.59
N ASN A 95 5.73 -11.96 15.81
CA ASN A 95 7.04 -11.96 16.43
C ASN A 95 6.88 -12.61 17.83
N SER A 96 7.95 -13.20 18.36
CA SER A 96 7.90 -13.92 19.65
C SER A 96 7.29 -13.09 20.79
N PHE A 97 7.37 -11.76 20.67
CA PHE A 97 6.78 -10.79 21.58
C PHE A 97 5.25 -10.69 21.46
N GLY A 98 4.68 -10.72 20.25
CA GLY A 98 3.23 -10.69 20.03
C GLY A 98 2.52 -11.90 20.65
N THR A 99 3.04 -13.11 20.47
CA THR A 99 2.47 -14.32 21.10
C THR A 99 2.52 -14.24 22.63
N PHE A 100 3.62 -13.73 23.19
CA PHE A 100 3.71 -13.52 24.63
C PHE A 100 2.69 -12.47 25.09
N HIS A 101 2.63 -11.31 24.43
CA HIS A 101 1.75 -10.23 24.88
C HIS A 101 0.26 -10.58 24.85
N TRP A 102 -0.14 -11.48 23.94
CA TRP A 102 -1.54 -11.85 23.73
C TRP A 102 -2.00 -13.08 24.50
N PHE A 103 -1.11 -14.07 24.66
CA PHE A 103 -1.48 -15.32 25.32
C PHE A 103 -0.91 -15.43 26.73
N ALA A 104 0.11 -14.63 27.10
CA ALA A 104 0.72 -14.68 28.42
C ALA A 104 -0.02 -13.82 29.44
N GLU A 105 -0.66 -14.46 30.40
CA GLU A 105 -1.10 -13.82 31.64
C GLU A 105 0.03 -13.94 32.67
N LEU A 106 0.57 -12.81 33.11
CA LEU A 106 1.47 -12.76 34.26
C LEU A 106 0.65 -12.89 35.55
N SER A 107 1.06 -13.78 36.45
CA SER A 107 0.52 -13.80 37.81
C SER A 107 0.81 -12.47 38.52
N ALA A 108 -0.02 -12.13 39.51
CA ALA A 108 0.10 -10.87 40.25
C ALA A 108 1.47 -10.69 40.97
N ASP A 109 2.19 -11.79 41.21
CA ASP A 109 3.54 -11.78 41.79
C ASP A 109 4.67 -11.75 40.74
N GLY A 110 4.32 -11.77 39.44
CA GLY A 110 5.23 -11.75 38.31
C GLY A 110 6.10 -12.99 38.12
N LYS A 111 5.83 -14.08 38.86
CA LYS A 111 6.67 -15.29 38.86
C LYS A 111 6.17 -16.40 37.94
N LEU A 112 4.94 -16.30 37.46
CA LEU A 112 4.29 -17.34 36.69
C LEU A 112 3.67 -16.74 35.43
N VAL A 113 3.97 -17.36 34.29
CA VAL A 113 3.35 -17.03 33.01
C VAL A 113 2.37 -18.15 32.66
N LYS A 114 1.09 -17.82 32.56
CA LYS A 114 0.07 -18.76 32.05
C LYS A 114 -0.24 -18.40 30.61
N PHE A 115 -0.21 -19.40 29.72
CA PHE A 115 -0.70 -19.22 28.36
C PHE A 115 -2.20 -19.53 28.36
N ALA A 116 -3.04 -18.51 28.26
CA ALA A 116 -4.49 -18.66 28.18
C ALA A 116 -4.92 -18.87 26.71
N ASN A 117 -5.98 -19.66 26.48
CA ASN A 117 -6.69 -19.67 25.20
C ASN A 117 -7.56 -18.42 25.14
N VAL A 118 -6.94 -17.27 24.85
CA VAL A 118 -7.66 -16.01 24.67
C VAL A 118 -8.07 -15.93 23.21
N ASP A 119 -9.37 -16.05 22.93
CA ASP A 119 -9.90 -15.70 21.62
C ASP A 119 -9.82 -14.18 21.44
N PRO A 120 -9.53 -13.67 20.23
CA PRO A 120 -9.54 -12.23 19.98
C PRO A 120 -10.90 -11.65 20.33
N GLU A 121 -10.89 -10.50 21.01
CA GLU A 121 -12.11 -9.84 21.47
C GLU A 121 -13.01 -9.54 20.25
N PRO A 122 -14.29 -9.99 20.23
CA PRO A 122 -15.12 -9.89 19.03
C PRO A 122 -15.34 -8.46 18.52
N ASN A 123 -15.41 -7.47 19.40
CA ASN A 123 -15.60 -6.07 19.01
C ASN A 123 -14.33 -5.50 18.37
N GLU A 124 -13.15 -5.91 18.84
CA GLU A 124 -11.87 -5.56 18.25
C GLU A 124 -11.74 -6.15 16.83
N THR A 125 -12.10 -7.42 16.66
CA THR A 125 -12.13 -8.06 15.34
C THR A 125 -13.09 -7.35 14.39
N LEU A 126 -14.30 -7.03 14.86
CA LEU A 126 -15.31 -6.31 14.08
C LEU A 126 -14.82 -4.92 13.69
N ARG A 127 -14.18 -4.18 14.61
CA ARG A 127 -13.59 -2.86 14.32
C ARG A 127 -12.65 -2.93 13.13
N TYR A 128 -11.71 -3.88 13.10
CA TYR A 128 -10.75 -3.98 12.01
C TYR A 128 -11.39 -4.35 10.68
N VAL A 129 -12.38 -5.24 10.68
CA VAL A 129 -13.13 -5.59 9.47
C VAL A 129 -13.86 -4.37 8.92
N VAL A 130 -14.54 -3.60 9.79
CA VAL A 130 -15.25 -2.37 9.41
C VAL A 130 -14.26 -1.33 8.89
N SER A 131 -13.15 -1.08 9.58
CA SER A 131 -12.10 -0.16 9.11
C SER A 131 -11.55 -0.57 7.76
N GLY A 132 -11.22 -1.86 7.57
CA GLY A 132 -10.76 -2.40 6.29
C GLY A 132 -11.78 -2.19 5.16
N ALA A 133 -13.07 -2.45 5.43
CA ALA A 133 -14.13 -2.22 4.45
C ALA A 133 -14.27 -0.73 4.09
N MET A 134 -14.19 0.16 5.07
CA MET A 134 -14.23 1.61 4.84
C MET A 134 -13.05 2.11 3.98
N LEU A 135 -11.87 1.51 4.14
CA LEU A 135 -10.70 1.85 3.33
C LEU A 135 -10.89 1.53 1.84
N LEU A 136 -11.68 0.52 1.49
CA LEU A 136 -11.99 0.19 0.09
C LEU A 136 -12.75 1.32 -0.61
N ALA A 137 -13.56 2.10 0.13
CA ALA A 137 -14.23 3.27 -0.44
C ALA A 137 -13.23 4.34 -0.92
N LEU A 138 -12.06 4.44 -0.29
CA LEU A 138 -10.99 5.35 -0.74
C LEU A 138 -10.37 4.89 -2.05
N VAL A 139 -10.25 3.58 -2.27
CA VAL A 139 -9.75 3.02 -3.53
C VAL A 139 -10.73 3.31 -4.66
N LEU A 140 -12.04 3.13 -4.42
CA LEU A 140 -13.06 3.46 -5.42
C LEU A 140 -12.98 4.93 -5.84
N ARG A 141 -12.87 5.83 -4.86
CA ARG A 141 -12.69 7.26 -5.15
C ARG A 141 -11.42 7.53 -5.96
N ALA A 142 -10.28 6.95 -5.58
CA ALA A 142 -9.04 7.13 -6.32
C ALA A 142 -9.11 6.54 -7.74
N LEU A 143 -9.85 5.45 -7.95
CA LEU A 143 -10.14 4.93 -9.29
C LEU A 143 -10.94 5.92 -10.14
N ASP A 144 -11.98 6.54 -9.56
CA ASP A 144 -12.76 7.57 -10.26
C ASP A 144 -11.88 8.77 -10.65
N GLU A 145 -10.96 9.18 -9.77
CA GLU A 145 -9.99 10.25 -10.02
C GLU A 145 -9.03 9.89 -11.16
N ILE A 146 -8.50 8.65 -11.19
CA ILE A 146 -7.68 8.15 -12.30
C ILE A 146 -8.47 8.11 -13.60
N GLU A 147 -9.69 7.56 -13.59
CA GLU A 147 -10.54 7.44 -14.77
C GLU A 147 -10.83 8.81 -15.39
N ALA A 148 -11.10 9.82 -14.55
CA ALA A 148 -11.29 11.19 -15.00
C ALA A 148 -10.04 11.80 -15.67
N MET A 149 -8.83 11.32 -15.34
CA MET A 149 -7.57 11.77 -15.97
C MET A 149 -7.27 11.09 -17.31
N LEU A 150 -7.81 9.88 -17.56
CA LEU A 150 -7.50 9.08 -18.75
C LEU A 150 -7.73 9.81 -20.09
N PRO A 151 -8.80 10.60 -20.29
CA PRO A 151 -8.99 11.33 -21.55
C PRO A 151 -7.87 12.34 -21.84
N LYS A 152 -7.37 13.03 -20.81
CA LYS A 152 -6.25 13.98 -20.94
C LYS A 152 -4.97 13.26 -21.32
N LEU A 153 -4.68 12.13 -20.66
CA LEU A 153 -3.53 11.28 -20.97
C LEU A 153 -3.60 10.72 -22.39
N SER A 154 -4.76 10.22 -22.80
CA SER A 154 -4.99 9.70 -24.14
C SER A 154 -4.79 10.76 -25.22
N ALA A 155 -5.35 11.96 -25.02
CA ALA A 155 -5.19 13.09 -25.94
C ALA A 155 -3.73 13.58 -26.02
N ALA A 156 -3.01 13.55 -24.89
CA ALA A 156 -1.59 13.85 -24.86
C ALA A 156 -0.81 12.79 -25.66
N GLY A 157 -0.99 11.50 -25.35
CA GLY A 157 -0.33 10.37 -26.02
C GLY A 157 -0.62 10.24 -27.52
N ALA A 158 -1.82 10.63 -27.98
CA ALA A 158 -2.18 10.60 -29.40
C ALA A 158 -1.28 11.50 -30.27
N LYS A 159 -0.69 12.56 -29.69
CA LYS A 159 0.29 13.41 -30.38
C LYS A 159 1.64 12.72 -30.59
N PHE A 160 1.90 11.65 -29.85
CA PHE A 160 3.20 10.97 -29.78
C PHE A 160 3.22 9.60 -30.44
N SER A 161 2.07 9.00 -30.74
CA SER A 161 2.03 7.82 -31.60
C SER A 161 2.26 8.30 -33.04
N PRO A 162 3.45 8.10 -33.64
CA PRO A 162 3.61 8.42 -35.04
C PRO A 162 2.62 7.55 -35.80
N ALA A 163 1.88 8.15 -36.74
CA ALA A 163 1.01 7.41 -37.65
C ALA A 163 1.74 6.15 -38.11
N LYS A 164 1.17 4.98 -37.82
CA LYS A 164 1.70 3.67 -38.24
C LYS A 164 2.05 3.79 -39.72
N LYS A 165 3.36 3.80 -40.04
CA LYS A 165 3.85 3.63 -41.41
C LYS A 165 3.69 2.17 -41.81
#